data_AF-A0A2E7HQF5-F1
#
_entry.id   AF-A0A2E7HQF5-F1
#
_cell.length_a   1.000
_cell.length_b   1.000
_cell.length_c   1.000
_cell.angle_alpha   90.00
_cell.angle_beta   90.00
_cell.angle_gamma   90.00
#
_symmetry.space_group_name_H-M   'P 1'
#
loop_
_entity.id
_entity.type
_entity.pdbx_description
1 polymer ?
#
loop_
_entity_poly.entity_id
_entity_poly.type
_entity_poly.pdbx_seq_one_letter_code
_entity_poly.pdbx_strand_id
1 'polypeptide(L)'
;METVAFSVLLLPLLSACVTLLFLRKHGNIAALLSVATAGGILAFSLYLIFAGGGDVFAWEATWIRMSGWELRFGFLLDGPARLLLFVVSFVGFLIHV
;
A
#
# COMPACT_ATOMS: atom_id res chain seq x y z
N MET A 1 -8.81 7.56 6.55
CA MET A 1 -7.44 7.02 6.67
C MET A 1 -7.40 5.53 6.39
N GLU A 2 -8.31 4.74 6.96
CA GLU A 2 -8.46 3.29 6.70
C GLU A 2 -8.50 2.94 5.22
N THR A 3 -9.40 3.55 4.45
CA THR A 3 -9.55 3.29 3.00
C THR A 3 -8.28 3.57 2.21
N VAL A 4 -7.49 4.58 2.61
CA VAL A 4 -6.23 4.92 1.94
C VAL A 4 -5.14 3.90 2.27
N ALA A 5 -5.09 3.43 3.52
CA ALA A 5 -4.16 2.37 3.93
C ALA A 5 -4.43 1.06 3.17
N PHE A 6 -5.71 0.69 3.01
CA PHE A 6 -6.09 -0.45 2.17
C PHE A 6 -5.73 -0.26 0.70
N SER A 7 -5.93 0.94 0.15
CA SER A 7 -5.55 1.25 -1.23
C SER A 7 -4.05 1.06 -1.47
N VAL A 8 -3.18 1.51 -0.55
CA VAL A 8 -1.71 1.31 -0.64
C VAL A 8 -1.35 -0.18 -0.74
N LEU A 9 -2.07 -1.05 -0.02
CA LEU A 9 -1.86 -2.50 -0.07
C LEU A 9 -2.44 -3.15 -1.34
N LEU A 10 -3.64 -2.72 -1.77
CA LEU A 10 -4.38 -3.35 -2.87
C LEU A 10 -3.94 -2.88 -4.26
N LEU A 11 -3.47 -1.65 -4.41
CA LEU A 11 -2.97 -1.11 -5.68
C LEU A 11 -1.91 -2.00 -6.36
N PRO A 12 -0.81 -2.39 -5.68
CA PRO A 12 0.21 -3.22 -6.31
C PRO A 12 -0.32 -4.61 -6.67
N LEU A 13 -1.21 -5.17 -5.85
CA LEU A 13 -1.84 -6.47 -6.13
C LEU A 13 -2.75 -6.42 -7.36
N LEU A 14 -3.55 -5.36 -7.48
CA LEU A 14 -4.43 -5.14 -8.63
C LEU A 14 -3.60 -4.93 -9.91
N SER A 15 -2.56 -4.10 -9.83
CA SER A 15 -1.65 -3.85 -10.95
C SER A 15 -0.97 -5.13 -11.44
N ALA A 16 -0.47 -5.96 -10.51
CA ALA A 16 0.07 -7.27 -10.85
C ALA A 16 -0.97 -8.17 -11.52
N CYS A 17 -2.18 -8.24 -10.98
CA CYS A 17 -3.27 -9.06 -11.53
C CYS A 17 -3.66 -8.63 -12.96
N VAL A 18 -3.82 -7.33 -13.20
CA VAL A 18 -4.14 -6.79 -14.53
C VAL A 18 -3.00 -7.04 -15.52
N THR A 19 -1.76 -6.87 -15.09
CA THR A 19 -0.58 -7.13 -15.93
C THR A 19 -0.51 -8.59 -16.34
N LEU A 20 -0.75 -9.51 -15.41
CA LEU A 20 -0.71 -10.96 -15.63
C LEU A 20 -1.84 -11.45 -16.55
N LEU A 21 -3.07 -10.99 -16.32
CA LEU A 21 -4.27 -11.48 -17.03
C LEU A 21 -4.43 -10.86 -18.42
N PHE A 22 -4.15 -9.56 -18.58
CA PHE A 22 -4.54 -8.82 -19.77
C PHE A 22 -3.37 -8.26 -20.59
N LEU A 23 -2.25 -7.93 -19.95
CA LEU A 23 -1.20 -7.11 -20.58
C LEU A 23 0.07 -7.89 -20.95
N ARG A 24 0.03 -9.24 -20.87
CA ARG A 24 1.16 -10.13 -21.22
C ARG A 24 1.74 -9.90 -22.63
N LYS A 25 0.94 -9.38 -23.57
CA LYS A 25 1.37 -9.10 -24.96
C LYS A 25 1.68 -7.62 -25.24
N HIS A 26 1.43 -6.71 -24.28
CA HIS A 26 1.57 -5.25 -24.47
C HIS A 26 2.45 -4.63 -23.40
N GLY A 27 3.76 -4.93 -23.48
CA GLY A 27 4.76 -4.54 -22.49
C GLY A 27 4.83 -3.04 -22.22
N ASN A 28 4.60 -2.19 -23.23
CA ASN A 28 4.64 -0.74 -23.04
C ASN A 28 3.49 -0.21 -22.15
N ILE A 29 2.27 -0.76 -22.35
CA ILE A 29 1.10 -0.40 -21.52
C ILE A 29 1.27 -0.96 -20.10
N ALA A 30 1.88 -2.16 -19.98
CA ALA A 30 2.19 -2.78 -18.70
C ALA A 30 3.18 -1.94 -17.89
N ALA A 31 4.23 -1.44 -18.53
CA ALA A 31 5.21 -0.56 -17.91
C ALA A 31 4.57 0.74 -17.41
N LEU A 32 3.75 1.40 -18.25
CA LEU A 32 3.04 2.62 -17.85
C LEU A 32 2.12 2.39 -16.65
N LEU A 33 1.35 1.29 -16.66
CA LEU A 33 0.48 0.91 -15.55
C LEU A 33 1.28 0.67 -14.26
N SER A 34 2.42 -0.01 -14.37
CA SER A 34 3.31 -0.31 -13.25
C SER A 34 3.87 0.98 -12.61
N VAL A 35 4.38 1.91 -13.42
CA VAL A 35 4.86 3.23 -12.96
C VAL A 35 3.72 4.05 -12.35
N ALA A 36 2.55 4.09 -12.98
CA ALA A 36 1.38 4.80 -12.47
C ALA A 36 0.91 4.23 -11.12
N THR A 37 0.97 2.91 -10.95
CA THR A 37 0.64 2.25 -9.68
C THR A 37 1.63 2.65 -8.59
N ALA A 38 2.93 2.62 -8.87
CA ALA A 38 3.95 3.02 -7.91
C ALA A 38 3.85 4.50 -7.53
N GLY A 39 3.53 5.37 -8.49
CA GLY A 39 3.25 6.79 -8.24
C GLY A 39 1.99 6.99 -7.38
N GLY A 40 0.92 6.22 -7.62
CA GLY A 40 -0.29 6.23 -6.79
C GLY A 40 -0.02 5.78 -5.35
N ILE A 41 0.79 4.74 -5.17
CA ILE A 41 1.23 4.28 -3.85
C ILE A 41 1.99 5.38 -3.12
N LEU A 42 2.92 6.07 -3.80
CA LEU A 42 3.66 7.20 -3.24
C LEU A 42 2.74 8.37 -2.85
N ALA A 43 1.78 8.74 -3.70
CA ALA A 43 0.83 9.81 -3.40
C ALA A 43 -0.04 9.51 -2.17
N PHE A 44 -0.58 8.29 -2.09
CA PHE A 44 -1.36 7.85 -0.92
C PHE A 44 -0.49 7.72 0.33
N SER A 45 0.76 7.32 0.17
CA SER A 45 1.74 7.24 1.25
C SER A 45 2.03 8.62 1.85
N LEU A 46 2.31 9.61 1.01
CA LEU A 46 2.46 11.01 1.44
C LEU A 46 1.21 11.53 2.12
N TYR A 47 0.03 11.23 1.57
CA TYR A 47 -1.24 11.61 2.20
C TYR A 47 -1.36 11.04 3.62
N LEU A 48 -1.05 9.76 3.83
CA LEU A 48 -1.09 9.14 5.16
C LEU A 48 -0.06 9.71 6.14
N ILE A 49 1.11 10.14 5.66
CA ILE A 49 2.15 10.76 6.48
C ILE A 49 1.74 12.16 6.94
N PHE A 50 1.19 12.97 6.03
CA PHE A 50 0.88 14.38 6.31
C PHE A 50 -0.53 14.63 6.86
N ALA A 51 -1.52 13.78 6.54
CA ALA A 51 -2.90 13.98 7.00
C ALA A 51 -3.10 13.70 8.50
N GLY A 52 -2.19 12.96 9.15
CA GLY A 52 -2.32 12.52 10.54
C GLY A 52 -1.88 13.53 11.59
N GLY A 53 -1.30 14.68 11.23
CA GLY A 53 -0.86 15.70 12.20
C GLY A 53 0.16 15.24 13.25
N GLY A 54 0.70 14.02 13.13
CA GLY A 54 1.53 13.37 14.16
C GLY A 54 0.84 12.22 14.91
N ASP A 55 -0.49 12.15 14.93
CA ASP A 55 -1.26 11.21 15.75
C ASP A 55 -1.14 9.76 15.27
N VAL A 56 -0.94 8.82 16.19
CA VAL A 56 -0.82 7.39 15.85
C VAL A 56 -2.15 6.88 15.29
N PHE A 57 -2.12 6.33 14.08
CA PHE A 57 -3.28 5.70 13.46
C PHE A 57 -3.17 4.18 13.63
N ALA A 58 -4.14 3.57 14.32
CA ALA A 58 -4.21 2.13 14.50
C ALA A 58 -5.58 1.62 14.04
N TRP A 59 -5.57 0.60 13.20
CA TRP A 59 -6.77 -0.12 12.77
C TRP A 59 -6.52 -1.62 12.91
N GLU A 60 -7.48 -2.35 13.46
CA GLU A 60 -7.35 -3.78 13.72
C GLU A 60 -8.68 -4.51 13.51
N ALA A 61 -8.61 -5.68 12.90
CA ALA A 61 -9.74 -6.60 12.72
C ALA A 61 -9.37 -8.01 13.15
N THR A 62 -10.31 -8.70 13.77
CA THR A 62 -10.13 -10.10 14.15
C THR A 62 -10.10 -10.97 12.90
N TRP A 63 -8.98 -11.62 12.63
CA TRP A 63 -8.82 -12.52 11.50
C TRP A 63 -9.27 -13.93 11.86
N ILE A 64 -8.81 -14.46 12.99
CA ILE A 64 -9.14 -15.81 13.46
C ILE A 64 -9.41 -15.76 14.96
N ARG A 65 -10.50 -16.37 15.41
CA ARG A 65 -10.84 -16.51 16.84
C ARG A 65 -11.03 -17.99 17.17
N MET A 66 -10.27 -18.50 18.12
CA MET A 66 -10.35 -19.88 18.60
C MET A 66 -10.38 -19.90 20.13
N SER A 67 -11.52 -20.25 20.73
CA SER A 67 -11.82 -20.49 22.16
C SER A 67 -11.18 -19.59 23.24
N GLY A 68 -9.87 -19.34 23.25
CA GLY A 68 -9.15 -18.41 24.12
C GLY A 68 -8.03 -17.61 23.43
N TRP A 69 -7.92 -17.68 22.09
CA TRP A 69 -6.91 -16.98 21.30
C TRP A 69 -7.56 -16.24 20.13
N GLU A 70 -7.10 -15.01 19.91
CA GLU A 70 -7.55 -14.15 18.82
C GLU A 70 -6.35 -13.64 18.04
N LEU A 71 -6.29 -13.99 16.75
CA LEU A 71 -5.37 -13.37 15.80
C LEU A 71 -6.01 -12.13 15.23
N ARG A 72 -5.40 -10.98 15.48
CA ARG A 72 -5.86 -9.69 14.98
C ARG A 72 -4.88 -9.24 13.90
N PHE A 73 -5.43 -8.82 12.77
CA PHE A 73 -4.68 -8.25 11.67
C PHE A 73 -5.02 -6.77 11.55
N GLY A 74 -4.04 -5.92 11.28
CA GLY A 74 -4.25 -4.50 11.33
C GLY A 74 -3.09 -3.69 10.78
N PHE A 75 -3.27 -2.37 10.81
CA PHE A 75 -2.27 -1.39 10.44
C PHE A 75 -1.96 -0.52 11.65
N LEU A 76 -0.66 -0.33 11.92
CA LEU A 76 -0.17 0.63 12.90
C LEU A 76 0.70 1.64 12.15
N LEU A 77 0.28 2.90 12.15
CA LEU A 77 0.98 4.03 11.56
C LEU A 77 1.50 4.95 12.67
N ASP A 78 2.69 4.60 13.17
CA ASP A 78 3.47 5.41 14.11
C ASP A 78 4.60 6.17 13.39
N GLY A 79 5.42 6.92 14.14
CA GLY A 79 6.54 7.68 13.57
C GLY A 79 7.50 6.82 12.74
N PRO A 80 8.03 5.71 13.28
CA PRO A 80 8.88 4.79 12.53
C PRO A 80 8.21 4.17 11.29
N ALA A 81 6.96 3.70 11.41
CA ALA A 81 6.23 3.11 10.28
C ALA A 81 6.01 4.11 9.15
N ARG A 82 5.74 5.39 9.46
CA ARG A 82 5.64 6.46 8.46
C ARG A 82 6.93 6.66 7.69
N LEU A 83 8.07 6.62 8.37
CA LEU A 83 9.38 6.77 7.72
C LEU A 83 9.64 5.58 6.78
N LEU A 84 9.40 4.36 7.25
CA LEU A 84 9.54 3.16 6.42
C LEU A 84 8.60 3.17 5.22
N LEU A 85 7.36 3.61 5.43
CA LEU A 85 6.34 3.73 4.39
C LEU A 85 6.73 4.78 3.33
N PHE A 86 7.35 5.89 3.74
CA PHE A 86 7.95 6.85 2.81
C PHE A 86 9.08 6.23 2.00
N VAL A 87 10.04 5.58 2.66
CA VAL A 87 11.22 4.99 1.99
C VAL A 87 10.80 3.93 0.98
N VAL A 88 9.93 2.99 1.36
CA VAL A 88 9.51 1.90 0.47
C VAL A 88 8.69 2.41 -0.72
N SER A 89 7.81 3.38 -0.51
CA SER A 89 7.00 3.94 -1.60
C SER A 89 7.83 4.83 -2.54
N PHE A 90 8.76 5.60 -2.00
CA PHE A 90 9.61 6.50 -2.79
C PHE A 90 10.68 5.74 -3.58
N VAL A 91 11.44 4.88 -2.92
CA VAL A 91 12.45 4.05 -3.61
C VAL A 91 11.77 3.07 -4.56
N GLY A 92 10.64 2.48 -4.16
CA GLY A 92 9.85 1.61 -5.04
C GLY A 92 9.37 2.32 -6.30
N PHE A 93 8.91 3.57 -6.19
CA PHE A 93 8.55 4.38 -7.36
C PHE A 93 9.74 4.59 -8.30
N LEU A 94 10.91 4.97 -7.77
CA LEU A 94 12.11 5.20 -8.58
C LEU A 94 12.62 3.93 -9.28
N ILE A 95 12.39 2.74 -8.72
CA ILE A 95 12.74 1.46 -9.36
C ILE A 95 11.83 1.16 -10.55
N HIS A 96 10.58 1.60 -10.51
CA HIS A 96 9.61 1.34 -11.56
C HIS A 96 9.78 2.28 -12.78
N VAL A 97 10.26 3.50 -12.56
CA VAL A 97 10.53 4.52 -13.60
C VAL A 97 11.73 4.12 -14.45
#